data_AF-A0A5M9ZGM2-F1
#
_entry.id   AF-A0A5M9ZGM2-F1
#
_cell.length_a   1.000
_cell.length_b   1.000
_cell.length_c   1.000
_cell.angle_alpha   90.00
_cell.angle_beta   90.00
_cell.angle_gamma   90.00
#
_symmetry.space_group_name_H-M   'P 1'
#
loop_
_entity.id
_entity.type
_entity.pdbx_description
1 polymer ?
#
loop_
_entity_poly.entity_id
_entity_poly.type
_entity_poly.pdbx_seq_one_letter_code
_entity_poly.pdbx_strand_id
1 'polypeptide(L)' 'MTAPPEPPIALTPEVACSPDTDPEILWHIAWHVPELRRWLVANPQASPELLEYVSQAGGPGVRRALEILLASIEED' A
#
# COMPACT_ATOMS: atom_id res chain seq x y z
N MET A 1 3.15 -31.94 -8.69
CA MET A 1 3.41 -30.90 -9.70
C MET A 1 2.71 -29.65 -9.20
N THR A 2 3.44 -28.65 -8.73
CA THR A 2 2.85 -27.35 -8.34
C THR A 2 2.44 -26.62 -9.62
N ALA A 3 1.19 -26.17 -9.68
CA ALA A 3 0.71 -25.39 -10.82
C ALA A 3 1.55 -24.10 -10.94
N PRO A 4 1.84 -23.63 -12.17
CA PRO A 4 2.50 -22.35 -12.36
C PRO A 4 1.65 -21.24 -11.71
N PRO A 5 2.26 -20.21 -11.11
CA PRO A 5 1.51 -19.09 -10.54
C PRO A 5 0.64 -18.43 -11.61
N GLU A 6 -0.58 -18.05 -11.24
CA GLU A 6 -1.58 -17.52 -12.16
C GLU A 6 -1.17 -16.12 -12.67
N PRO A 7 -1.10 -15.90 -14.00
CA PRO A 7 -0.77 -14.60 -14.57
C PRO A 7 -2.01 -13.71 -14.79
N PRO A 8 -1.91 -12.36 -14.75
CA PRO A 8 -0.94 -11.52 -14.03
C PRO A 8 -1.38 -11.33 -12.56
N ILE A 9 -0.45 -10.95 -11.68
CA ILE A 9 -0.77 -10.58 -10.30
C ILE A 9 -1.78 -9.42 -10.35
N ALA A 10 -3.02 -9.69 -9.96
CA ALA A 10 -4.02 -8.65 -9.80
C ALA A 10 -3.56 -7.70 -8.69
N LEU A 11 -3.57 -6.39 -8.95
CA LEU A 11 -3.34 -5.41 -7.89
C LEU A 11 -4.60 -5.37 -7.03
N THR A 12 -4.49 -5.88 -5.80
CA THR A 12 -5.59 -5.94 -4.83
C THR A 12 -5.17 -5.30 -3.50
N PRO A 13 -6.12 -5.05 -2.58
CA PRO A 13 -5.78 -4.61 -1.23
C PRO A 13 -4.79 -5.54 -0.52
N GLU A 14 -4.94 -6.86 -0.69
CA GLU A 14 -4.08 -7.86 -0.08
C GLU A 14 -2.64 -7.77 -0.59
N VAL A 15 -2.46 -7.53 -1.90
CA VAL A 15 -1.14 -7.24 -2.48
C VAL A 15 -0.63 -5.90 -1.94
N ALA A 16 -1.45 -4.85 -1.95
CA ALA A 16 -1.03 -3.52 -1.53
C ALA A 16 -0.56 -3.43 -0.06
N CYS A 17 -1.06 -4.29 0.84
CA CYS A 17 -0.62 -4.33 2.25
C CYS A 17 0.31 -5.51 2.60
N SER A 18 0.65 -6.37 1.64
CA SER A 18 1.47 -7.56 1.92
C SER A 18 2.94 -7.18 2.18
N PRO A 19 3.59 -7.77 3.21
CA PRO A 19 5.01 -7.56 3.49
C PRO A 19 5.93 -8.16 2.42
N ASP A 20 5.41 -9.06 1.57
CA ASP A 20 6.17 -9.71 0.50
C ASP A 20 6.09 -8.95 -0.83
N THR A 21 5.38 -7.81 -0.87
CA THR A 21 5.21 -7.03 -2.09
C THR A 21 6.42 -6.16 -2.36
N ASP A 22 6.97 -6.31 -3.56
CA ASP A 22 8.13 -5.56 -4.01
C ASP A 22 7.86 -4.04 -3.98
N PRO A 23 8.79 -3.22 -3.44
CA PRO A 23 8.68 -1.76 -3.46
C PRO A 23 8.35 -1.15 -4.82
N GLU A 24 8.82 -1.71 -5.93
CA GLU A 24 8.48 -1.22 -7.27
C GLU A 24 6.98 -1.37 -7.58
N ILE A 25 6.36 -2.45 -7.12
CA ILE A 25 4.91 -2.68 -7.25
C ILE A 25 4.14 -1.70 -6.36
N LEU A 26 4.65 -1.37 -5.17
CA LEU A 26 4.03 -0.38 -4.30
C LEU A 26 4.00 1.02 -4.95
N TRP A 27 5.12 1.43 -5.58
CA TRP A 27 5.17 2.67 -6.36
C TRP A 27 4.24 2.64 -7.58
N HIS A 28 4.16 1.50 -8.26
CA HIS A 28 3.22 1.33 -9.36
C HIS A 28 1.77 1.51 -8.89
N ILE A 29 1.38 0.91 -7.76
CA ILE A 29 0.06 1.12 -7.14
C ILE A 29 -0.16 2.60 -6.81
N ALA A 30 0.84 3.24 -6.20
CA ALA A 30 0.74 4.64 -5.81
C ALA A 30 0.49 5.57 -7.01
N TRP A 31 1.14 5.35 -8.15
CA TRP A 31 0.90 6.17 -9.33
C TRP A 31 -0.40 5.83 -10.05
N HIS A 32 -0.72 4.55 -10.19
CA HIS A 32 -1.72 4.11 -11.17
C HIS A 32 -3.06 3.68 -10.58
N VAL A 33 -3.13 3.39 -9.28
CA VAL A 33 -4.33 2.82 -8.65
C VAL A 33 -4.75 3.59 -7.39
N PRO A 34 -5.38 4.78 -7.53
CA PRO A 34 -5.75 5.63 -6.39
C PRO A 34 -6.61 4.92 -5.33
N GLU A 35 -7.49 4.01 -5.75
CA GLU A 35 -8.36 3.22 -4.87
C GLU A 35 -7.60 2.33 -3.88
N LEU A 36 -6.36 1.93 -4.23
CA LEU A 36 -5.55 1.05 -3.41
C LEU A 36 -4.57 1.78 -2.50
N ARG A 37 -4.33 3.08 -2.70
CA ARG A 37 -3.34 3.86 -1.94
C ARG A 37 -3.54 3.82 -0.43
N ARG A 38 -4.78 3.74 0.04
CA ARG A 38 -5.08 3.63 1.48
C ARG A 38 -4.48 2.38 2.13
N TRP A 39 -4.27 1.31 1.37
CA TRP A 39 -3.71 0.05 1.86
C TRP A 39 -2.18 0.10 1.92
N LEU A 40 -1.54 0.94 1.09
CA LEU A 40 -0.09 1.18 1.17
C LEU A 40 0.35 1.73 2.52
N VAL A 41 -0.53 2.50 3.18
CA VAL A 41 -0.29 3.04 4.53
C VAL A 41 -0.04 1.95 5.57
N ALA A 42 -0.66 0.78 5.39
CA ALA A 42 -0.50 -0.36 6.29
C ALA A 42 0.61 -1.32 5.84
N ASN A 43 1.28 -1.05 4.72
CA ASN A 43 2.32 -1.95 4.20
C ASN A 43 3.65 -1.69 4.92
N PRO A 44 4.25 -2.71 5.59
CA PRO A 44 5.52 -2.54 6.30
C PRO A 44 6.72 -2.30 5.37
N GLN A 45 6.61 -2.61 4.07
CA GLN A 45 7.63 -2.30 3.06
C GLN A 45 7.43 -0.90 2.44
N ALA A 46 6.38 -0.16 2.80
CA ALA A 46 6.20 1.19 2.31
C ALA A 46 7.26 2.12 2.90
N SER A 47 8.10 2.67 2.02
CA SER A 47 9.15 3.60 2.45
C SER A 47 8.54 4.94 2.91
N PRO A 48 9.27 5.73 3.71
CA PRO A 48 8.82 7.07 4.10
C PRO A 48 8.48 7.96 2.90
N GLU A 49 9.27 7.89 1.82
CA GLU A 49 9.05 8.66 0.60
C GLU A 49 7.75 8.24 -0.12
N LEU A 50 7.44 6.94 -0.11
CA LEU A 50 6.19 6.42 -0.66
C LEU A 50 4.99 6.92 0.16
N LEU A 51 5.08 6.84 1.49
CA LEU A 51 4.01 7.30 2.38
C LEU A 51 3.81 8.82 2.29
N GLU A 52 4.89 9.59 2.16
CA GLU A 52 4.83 11.03 1.89
C GLU A 52 4.12 11.30 0.57
N TYR A 53 4.52 10.63 -0.51
CA TYR A 53 3.85 10.76 -1.80
C TYR A 53 2.35 10.45 -1.69
N VAL A 54 1.99 9.33 -1.06
CA VAL A 54 0.58 8.92 -0.86
C VAL A 54 -0.19 9.96 -0.06
N SER A 55 0.42 10.56 0.97
CA SER A 55 -0.21 11.62 1.77
C SER A 55 -0.55 12.87 0.94
N GLN A 56 0.34 13.25 0.02
CA GLN A 56 0.17 14.41 -0.85
C GLN A 56 -0.78 14.12 -2.02
N ALA A 57 -0.60 12.98 -2.68
CA ALA A 57 -1.41 12.56 -3.83
C ALA A 57 -2.84 12.18 -3.43
N GLY A 58 -3.05 11.78 -2.17
CA GLY A 58 -4.34 11.41 -1.63
C GLY A 58 -4.95 10.20 -2.33
N GLY A 59 -6.26 10.03 -2.15
CA GLY A 59 -7.03 8.90 -2.66
C GLY A 59 -8.15 8.54 -1.69
N PRO A 60 -9.13 7.73 -2.11
CA PRO A 60 -10.22 7.32 -1.24
C PRO A 60 -9.70 6.64 0.03
N GLY A 61 -10.04 7.22 1.19
CA GLY A 61 -9.67 6.68 2.50
C GLY A 61 -8.21 6.86 2.94
N VAL A 62 -7.32 7.45 2.12
CA VAL A 62 -5.89 7.63 2.48
C VAL A 62 -5.71 8.43 3.76
N ARG A 63 -6.38 9.59 3.87
CA ARG A 63 -6.32 10.43 5.07
C ARG A 63 -6.70 9.65 6.32
N ARG A 64 -7.81 8.91 6.25
CA ARG A 64 -8.29 8.12 7.38
C ARG A 64 -7.32 7.00 7.76
N ALA A 65 -6.71 6.35 6.77
CA ALA A 65 -5.70 5.32 7.02
C ALA A 65 -4.47 5.90 7.73
N LEU A 66 -3.98 7.07 7.31
CA LEU A 66 -2.86 7.75 7.95
C LEU A 66 -3.17 8.17 9.38
N GLU A 67 -4.36 8.72 9.64
CA GLU A 67 -4.81 9.04 11.00
C GLU A 67 -4.80 7.81 11.92
N ILE A 68 -5.27 6.66 11.43
CA ILE A 68 -5.27 5.41 12.21
C ILE A 68 -3.85 4.93 12.48
N LEU A 69 -2.97 4.96 11.47
CA LEU A 69 -1.56 4.59 11.63
C LEU A 69 -0.88 5.46 12.68
N LEU A 70 -1.04 6.78 12.58
CA LEU A 70 -0.42 7.72 13.53
C LEU A 70 -0.95 7.49 14.95
N ALA A 71 -2.28 7.35 15.11
CA ALA A 71 -2.87 7.02 16.40
C ALA A 71 -2.29 5.72 16.99
N SER A 72 -2.09 4.68 16.16
CA SER A 72 -1.51 3.41 16.63
C SER A 72 -0.06 3.54 17.13
N ILE A 73 0.71 4.50 16.59
CA ILE A 73 2.09 4.76 17.02
C ILE A 73 2.12 5.57 18.32
N GLU A 74 1.11 6.41 18.55
CA GLU A 74 0.98 7.21 19.78
C GLU A 74 0.51 6.38 20.99
N GLU A 75 -0.09 5.20 20.74
CA GLU A 75 -0.58 4.28 21.77
C GLU A 75 0.46 3.27 22.28
N ASP A 76 1.66 3.21 21.67
CA ASP A 76 2.83 2.40 22.07
C ASP A 76 3.83 3.18 22.96
#